data_AF-A0A933IGS3-F1
#
_entry.id   AF-A0A933IGS3-F1
#
_cell.length_a   1.000
_cell.length_b   1.000
_cell.length_c   1.000
_cell.angle_alpha   90.00
_cell.angle_beta   90.00
_cell.angle_gamma   90.00
#
_symmetry.space_group_name_H-M   'P 1'
#
loop_
_entity.id
_entity.type
_entity.pdbx_description
1 polymer ?
#
loop_
_entity_poly.entity_id
_entity_poly.type
_entity_poly.pdbx_seq_one_letter_code
_entity_poly.pdbx_strand_id
1 'polypeptide(L)'
;MEELPGPLDLQRGLAEVAAVMPGFDAGRFPEEAMDIFFRIQAAWAKWDLEPVRDLLAPEVRQEFQRDLEILKAEGKINRLENIAVRRSEVREAWVEAGRAFVTIHFLANLLDYTVEEQSGQLVAGSRETPVKFEEYWTFVRPTGGSSWQLTAIQQAG
;
A
#
# COMPACT_ATOMS: atom_id res chain seq x y z
N MET A 1 4.81 19.62 10.60
CA MET A 1 5.70 18.48 10.84
C MET A 1 5.01 17.68 11.92
N GLU A 2 4.20 16.70 11.53
CA GLU A 2 3.57 15.81 12.51
C GLU A 2 4.69 14.96 13.10
N GLU A 3 4.91 15.07 14.41
CA GLU A 3 5.89 14.23 15.10
C GLU A 3 5.41 12.78 14.98
N LEU A 4 6.27 11.91 14.42
CA LEU A 4 6.01 10.48 14.44
C LEU A 4 5.76 10.04 15.89
N PRO A 5 4.74 9.22 16.17
CA PRO A 5 4.43 8.82 17.53
C PRO A 5 5.67 8.19 18.19
N GLY A 6 5.90 8.55 19.45
CA GLY A 6 7.02 8.02 20.21
C GLY A 6 6.91 6.49 20.39
N PRO A 7 8.01 5.77 20.69
CA PRO A 7 8.00 4.31 20.83
C PRO A 7 6.96 3.76 21.82
N LEU A 8 6.61 4.54 22.86
CA LEU A 8 5.59 4.18 23.84
C LEU A 8 4.16 4.28 23.29
N ASP A 9 3.89 5.27 22.42
CA ASP A 9 2.58 5.46 21.80
C ASP A 9 2.28 4.34 20.80
N LEU A 10 3.30 3.90 20.04
CA LEU A 10 3.18 2.76 19.15
C LEU A 10 2.88 1.46 19.92
N GLN A 11 3.60 1.19 21.02
CA GLN A 11 3.34 -0.01 21.83
C GLN A 11 1.92 -0.02 22.40
N ARG A 12 1.43 1.13 22.89
CA ARG A 12 0.05 1.26 23.37
C ARG A 12 -0.95 0.99 22.23
N GLY A 13 -0.76 1.62 21.09
CA GLY A 13 -1.62 1.44 19.92
C GLY A 13 -1.69 0.00 19.43
N LEU A 14 -0.55 -0.70 19.38
CA LEU A 14 -0.50 -2.11 19.03
C LEU A 14 -1.23 -2.99 20.06
N ALA A 15 -1.10 -2.69 21.35
CA ALA A 15 -1.83 -3.39 22.39
C ALA A 15 -3.35 -3.16 22.29
N GLU A 16 -3.79 -1.94 21.97
CA GLU A 16 -5.20 -1.62 21.72
C GLU A 16 -5.76 -2.41 20.53
N VAL A 17 -5.04 -2.44 19.41
CA VAL A 17 -5.42 -3.24 18.23
C VAL A 17 -5.49 -4.73 18.58
N ALA A 18 -4.50 -5.27 19.27
CA ALA A 18 -4.48 -6.67 19.69
C ALA A 18 -5.66 -7.03 20.61
N ALA A 19 -6.09 -6.10 21.47
CA ALA A 19 -7.23 -6.32 22.37
C ALA A 19 -8.57 -6.43 21.64
N VAL A 20 -8.76 -5.70 20.54
CA VAL A 20 -10.01 -5.71 19.76
C VAL A 20 -9.97 -6.65 18.56
N MET A 21 -8.79 -7.12 18.17
CA MET A 21 -8.60 -7.99 17.00
C MET A 21 -7.92 -9.31 17.38
N PRO A 22 -8.70 -10.33 17.76
CA PRO A 22 -8.17 -11.67 18.00
C PRO A 22 -7.40 -12.19 16.78
N GLY A 23 -6.16 -12.63 17.00
CA GLY A 23 -5.28 -13.13 15.94
C GLY A 23 -4.41 -12.07 15.27
N PHE A 24 -4.52 -10.79 15.64
CA PHE A 24 -3.53 -9.79 15.27
C PHE A 24 -2.18 -10.08 15.95
N ASP A 25 -1.12 -10.09 15.17
CA ASP A 25 0.26 -10.22 15.64
C ASP A 25 1.10 -9.09 15.02
N ALA A 26 1.45 -8.12 15.84
CA ALA A 26 2.25 -6.97 15.43
C ALA A 26 3.61 -7.36 14.83
N GLY A 27 4.20 -8.48 15.26
CA GLY A 27 5.47 -8.98 14.75
C GLY A 27 5.35 -9.59 13.34
N ARG A 28 4.16 -10.07 12.97
CA ARG A 28 3.87 -10.65 11.65
C ARG A 28 3.22 -9.68 10.67
N PHE A 29 2.61 -8.62 11.19
CA PHE A 29 1.89 -7.66 10.36
C PHE A 29 2.72 -7.02 9.24
N PRO A 30 4.03 -6.71 9.40
CA PRO A 30 4.87 -6.25 8.30
C PRO A 30 4.95 -7.20 7.10
N GLU A 31 4.85 -8.51 7.33
CA GLU A 31 4.83 -9.53 6.27
C GLU A 31 3.47 -9.57 5.57
N GLU A 32 2.37 -9.52 6.34
CA GLU A 32 1.00 -9.46 5.81
C GLU A 32 0.78 -8.20 4.96
N ALA A 33 1.23 -7.05 5.45
CA ALA A 33 1.17 -5.80 4.72
C ALA A 33 2.00 -5.85 3.42
N MET A 34 3.15 -6.53 3.45
CA MET A 34 3.99 -6.71 2.27
C MET A 34 3.33 -7.63 1.22
N ASP A 35 2.62 -8.69 1.62
CA ASP A 35 1.80 -9.50 0.71
C ASP A 35 0.72 -8.66 0.02
N ILE A 36 -0.03 -7.88 0.81
CA ILE A 36 -1.07 -6.98 0.29
C ILE A 36 -0.48 -5.97 -0.68
N PHE A 37 0.66 -5.35 -0.32
CA PHE A 37 1.41 -4.44 -1.18
C PHE A 37 1.71 -5.08 -2.55
N PHE A 38 2.34 -6.26 -2.57
CA PHE A 38 2.69 -6.92 -3.85
C PHE A 38 1.47 -7.31 -4.68
N ARG A 39 0.39 -7.75 -4.04
CA ARG A 39 -0.86 -8.07 -4.74
C ARG A 39 -1.48 -6.84 -5.40
N ILE A 40 -1.51 -5.71 -4.70
CA ILE A 40 -2.00 -4.44 -5.24
C ILE A 40 -1.13 -3.97 -6.40
N GLN A 41 0.20 -4.03 -6.27
CA GLN A 41 1.11 -3.66 -7.37
C GLN A 41 0.93 -4.55 -8.60
N ALA A 42 0.75 -5.85 -8.41
CA ALA A 42 0.50 -6.79 -9.51
C ALA A 42 -0.85 -6.53 -10.22
N ALA A 43 -1.89 -6.16 -9.46
CA ALA A 43 -3.19 -5.76 -9.99
C ALA A 43 -3.11 -4.46 -10.80
N TRP A 44 -2.40 -3.45 -10.26
CA TRP A 44 -2.13 -2.19 -10.95
C TRP A 44 -1.42 -2.39 -12.29
N ALA A 45 -0.33 -3.17 -12.31
CA ALA A 45 0.45 -3.44 -13.52
C ALA A 45 -0.33 -4.25 -14.58
N LYS A 46 -1.42 -4.92 -14.20
CA LYS A 46 -2.34 -5.64 -15.10
C LYS A 46 -3.58 -4.82 -15.48
N TRP A 47 -3.72 -3.62 -14.92
CA TRP A 47 -4.90 -2.78 -15.06
C TRP A 47 -6.22 -3.44 -14.63
N ASP A 48 -6.13 -4.35 -13.67
CA ASP A 48 -7.26 -5.12 -13.16
C ASP A 48 -7.19 -5.18 -11.63
N LEU A 49 -8.07 -4.41 -10.98
CA LEU A 49 -8.17 -4.32 -9.52
C LEU A 49 -9.14 -5.34 -8.91
N GLU A 50 -9.91 -6.09 -9.71
CA GLU A 50 -10.87 -7.06 -9.16
C GLU A 50 -10.22 -8.08 -8.20
N PRO A 51 -9.04 -8.66 -8.49
CA PRO A 51 -8.39 -9.63 -7.60
C PRO A 51 -8.02 -9.07 -6.22
N VAL A 52 -7.94 -7.74 -6.08
CA VAL A 52 -7.56 -7.04 -4.85
C VAL A 52 -8.67 -6.14 -4.32
N ARG A 53 -9.88 -6.24 -4.86
CA ARG A 53 -11.01 -5.38 -4.49
C ARG A 53 -11.26 -5.37 -2.98
N ASP A 54 -11.19 -6.54 -2.35
CA ASP A 54 -11.44 -6.70 -0.92
C ASP A 54 -10.24 -6.33 -0.04
N LEU A 55 -9.10 -5.95 -0.65
CA LEU A 55 -7.91 -5.38 0.01
C LEU A 55 -7.85 -3.86 -0.08
N LEU A 56 -8.80 -3.22 -0.76
CA LEU A 56 -8.84 -1.77 -0.94
C LEU A 56 -10.07 -1.22 -0.23
N ALA A 57 -9.91 -0.13 0.52
CA ALA A 57 -11.03 0.66 0.96
C ALA A 57 -11.78 1.23 -0.26
N PRO A 58 -13.11 1.46 -0.17
CA PRO A 58 -13.90 1.95 -1.30
C PRO A 58 -13.32 3.20 -1.97
N GLU A 59 -12.80 4.13 -1.17
CA GLU A 59 -12.24 5.41 -1.60
C GLU A 59 -10.93 5.21 -2.39
N VAL A 60 -9.99 4.45 -1.83
CA VAL A 60 -8.71 4.11 -2.50
C VAL A 60 -8.95 3.35 -3.80
N ARG A 61 -9.92 2.43 -3.80
CA ARG A 61 -10.30 1.70 -5.02
C ARG A 61 -10.83 2.63 -6.10
N GLN A 62 -11.68 3.61 -5.74
CA GLN A 62 -12.20 4.58 -6.70
C GLN A 62 -11.10 5.48 -7.28
N GLU A 63 -10.14 5.88 -6.44
CA GLU A 63 -8.96 6.62 -6.88
C GLU A 63 -8.12 5.80 -7.87
N PHE A 64 -7.73 4.58 -7.50
CA PHE A 64 -6.94 3.72 -8.38
C PHE A 64 -7.66 3.39 -9.68
N GLN A 65 -8.97 3.14 -9.62
CA GLN A 65 -9.78 2.91 -10.81
C GLN A 65 -9.77 4.11 -11.75
N ARG A 66 -9.88 5.33 -11.22
CA ARG A 66 -9.81 6.57 -12.00
C ARG A 66 -8.45 6.72 -12.68
N ASP A 67 -7.36 6.49 -11.96
CA ASP A 67 -6.01 6.62 -12.50
C ASP A 67 -5.74 5.59 -13.60
N LEU A 68 -6.20 4.35 -13.40
CA LEU A 68 -6.15 3.30 -14.41
C LEU A 68 -7.00 3.64 -15.64
N GLU A 69 -8.16 4.26 -15.48
CA GLU A 69 -9.00 4.72 -16.59
C GLU A 69 -8.33 5.84 -17.40
N ILE A 70 -7.63 6.76 -16.73
CA ILE A 70 -6.82 7.79 -17.40
C ILE A 70 -5.70 7.13 -18.22
N LEU A 71 -4.94 6.22 -17.61
CA LEU A 71 -3.87 5.47 -18.29
C LEU A 71 -4.40 4.69 -19.50
N LYS A 72 -5.55 4.03 -19.38
CA LYS A 72 -6.22 3.33 -20.49
C LYS A 72 -6.67 4.28 -21.59
N ALA A 73 -7.28 5.41 -21.23
CA ALA A 73 -7.72 6.41 -22.20
C ALA A 73 -6.55 7.02 -22.99
N GLU A 74 -5.39 7.12 -22.37
CA GLU A 74 -4.15 7.56 -23.00
C GLU A 74 -3.38 6.44 -23.73
N GLY A 75 -3.83 5.18 -23.64
CA GLY A 75 -3.13 4.03 -24.19
C GLY A 75 -1.75 3.82 -23.57
N LYS A 76 -1.60 4.06 -22.26
CA LYS A 76 -0.31 4.06 -21.54
C LYS A 76 -0.29 3.09 -20.37
N ILE A 77 0.56 2.07 -20.41
CA ILE A 77 0.71 1.12 -19.29
C ILE A 77 1.83 1.59 -18.35
N ASN A 78 1.51 1.82 -17.08
CA ASN A 78 2.52 1.97 -16.04
C ASN A 78 3.00 0.59 -15.56
N ARG A 79 4.32 0.44 -15.41
CA ARG A 79 5.02 -0.79 -15.04
C ARG A 79 5.87 -0.53 -13.81
N LEU A 80 5.69 -1.40 -12.82
CA LEU A 80 6.45 -1.42 -11.58
C LEU A 80 7.15 -2.77 -11.50
N GLU A 81 8.46 -2.79 -11.76
CA GLU A 81 9.25 -4.00 -11.91
C GLU A 81 10.46 -4.01 -10.97
N ASN A 82 11.03 -5.21 -10.74
CA ASN A 82 12.20 -5.40 -9.88
C ASN A 82 12.06 -4.74 -8.50
N ILE A 83 10.86 -4.79 -7.94
CA ILE A 83 10.56 -4.21 -6.64
C ILE A 83 11.37 -4.95 -5.56
N ALA A 84 12.20 -4.21 -4.85
CA ALA A 84 12.96 -4.69 -3.71
C ALA A 84 12.61 -3.87 -2.47
N VAL A 85 11.84 -4.47 -1.56
CA VAL A 85 11.52 -3.87 -0.26
C VAL A 85 12.74 -3.95 0.64
N ARG A 86 13.21 -2.79 1.12
CA ARG A 86 14.36 -2.63 2.02
C ARG A 86 13.94 -2.54 3.47
N ARG A 87 12.76 -1.98 3.73
CA ARG A 87 12.19 -1.81 5.07
C ARG A 87 10.68 -1.94 4.99
N SER A 88 10.11 -2.67 5.94
CA SER A 88 8.68 -2.73 6.23
C SER A 88 8.57 -2.69 7.74
N GLU A 89 8.08 -1.58 8.30
CA GLU A 89 7.99 -1.40 9.75
C GLU A 89 6.68 -0.74 10.13
N VAL A 90 6.08 -1.22 11.22
CA VAL A 90 4.93 -0.55 11.81
C VAL A 90 5.37 0.80 12.39
N ARG A 91 4.63 1.85 12.04
CA ARG A 91 4.84 3.20 12.55
C ARG A 91 3.74 3.66 13.47
N GLU A 92 2.51 3.28 13.18
CA GLU A 92 1.34 3.70 13.92
C GLU A 92 0.36 2.55 14.04
N ALA A 93 -0.39 2.51 15.13
CA ALA A 93 -1.51 1.63 15.31
C ALA A 93 -2.52 2.30 16.23
N TRP A 94 -3.80 2.21 15.92
CA TRP A 94 -4.86 2.75 16.78
C TRP A 94 -6.20 2.07 16.50
N VAL A 95 -7.14 2.29 17.41
CA VAL A 95 -8.54 1.88 17.23
C VAL A 95 -9.42 3.12 17.22
N GLU A 96 -10.23 3.27 16.17
CA GLU A 96 -11.18 4.36 16.04
C GLU A 96 -12.52 3.83 15.52
N ALA A 97 -13.63 4.24 16.15
CA ALA A 97 -14.99 3.95 15.71
C ALA A 97 -15.26 2.45 15.39
N GLY A 98 -14.69 1.53 16.19
CA GLY A 98 -14.85 0.08 15.98
C GLY A 98 -14.05 -0.48 14.79
N ARG A 99 -12.98 0.21 14.40
CA ARG A 99 -12.02 -0.22 13.38
C ARG A 99 -10.62 -0.11 13.93
N ALA A 100 -9.78 -1.08 13.59
CA ALA A 100 -8.37 -1.04 13.89
C ALA A 100 -7.61 -0.53 12.66
N PHE A 101 -6.60 0.28 12.91
CA PHE A 101 -5.74 0.85 11.90
C PHE A 101 -4.28 0.55 12.24
N VAL A 102 -3.49 0.27 11.20
CA VAL A 102 -2.04 0.07 11.33
C VAL A 102 -1.35 0.68 10.13
N THR A 103 -0.35 1.52 10.38
CA THR A 103 0.45 2.18 9.34
C THR A 103 1.80 1.49 9.22
N ILE A 104 2.14 1.06 8.02
CA ILE A 104 3.46 0.53 7.66
C ILE A 104 4.25 1.59 6.90
N HIS A 105 5.50 1.79 7.31
CA HIS A 105 6.49 2.49 6.51
C HIS A 105 7.21 1.50 5.60
N PHE A 106 7.01 1.67 4.29
CA PHE A 106 7.73 0.97 3.25
C PHE A 106 8.88 1.83 2.74
N LEU A 107 10.08 1.25 2.75
CA LEU A 107 11.22 1.75 2.00
C LEU A 107 11.56 0.73 0.94
N ALA A 108 11.53 1.12 -0.32
CA ALA A 108 11.79 0.18 -1.41
C ALA A 108 12.44 0.87 -2.61
N ASN A 109 12.97 0.05 -3.51
CA ASN A 109 13.40 0.51 -4.82
C ASN A 109 12.74 -0.34 -5.90
N LEU A 110 12.40 0.28 -7.03
CA LEU A 110 11.77 -0.39 -8.17
C LEU A 110 12.11 0.33 -9.47
N LEU A 111 11.93 -0.37 -10.59
CA LEU A 111 11.86 0.27 -11.90
C LEU A 111 10.44 0.79 -12.08
N ASP A 112 10.30 2.10 -12.20
CA ASP A 112 9.04 2.77 -12.51
C ASP A 112 9.14 3.35 -13.91
N TYR A 113 8.29 2.86 -14.80
CA TYR A 113 8.23 3.38 -16.15
C TYR A 113 6.85 3.20 -16.77
N THR A 114 6.53 4.09 -17.70
CA THR A 114 5.29 4.05 -18.46
C THR A 114 5.61 3.83 -19.93
N VAL A 115 4.85 2.94 -20.57
CA VAL A 115 4.99 2.60 -21.99
C VAL A 115 3.70 2.87 -22.73
N GLU A 116 3.78 3.20 -24.00
CA GLU A 116 2.62 3.20 -24.88
C GLU A 116 2.21 1.73 -25.16
N GLU A 117 0.91 1.44 -25.06
CA GLU A 117 0.35 0.08 -25.08
C GLU A 117 0.59 -0.63 -26.42
N GLN A 118 0.51 0.09 -27.53
CA GLN A 118 0.49 -0.50 -28.88
C GLN A 118 1.90 -0.83 -29.39
N SER A 119 2.83 0.08 -29.18
CA SER A 119 4.23 0.01 -29.64
C SER A 119 5.19 -0.51 -28.56
N GLY A 120 4.80 -0.44 -27.28
CA GLY A 120 5.70 -0.69 -26.16
C GLY A 120 6.79 0.37 -26.01
N GLN A 121 6.67 1.52 -26.67
CA GLN A 121 7.64 2.61 -26.56
C GLN A 121 7.63 3.19 -25.14
N LEU A 122 8.83 3.40 -24.57
CA LEU A 122 8.98 4.10 -23.30
C LEU A 122 8.55 5.57 -23.44
N VAL A 123 7.59 6.01 -22.63
CA VAL A 123 7.09 7.39 -22.62
C VAL A 123 7.46 8.17 -21.35
N ALA A 124 7.71 7.49 -20.24
CA ALA A 124 8.17 8.09 -18.99
C ALA A 124 8.93 7.08 -18.12
N GLY A 125 9.79 7.57 -17.22
CA GLY A 125 10.54 6.75 -16.27
C GLY A 125 11.75 6.05 -16.89
N SER A 126 12.22 4.96 -16.27
CA SER A 126 13.39 4.21 -16.72
C SER A 126 13.22 2.70 -16.53
N ARG A 127 13.64 1.93 -17.54
CA ARG A 127 13.71 0.46 -17.47
C ARG A 127 15.02 -0.05 -16.86
N GLU A 128 15.97 0.84 -16.61
CA GLU A 128 17.34 0.45 -16.20
C GLU A 128 17.74 1.10 -14.87
N THR A 129 17.12 2.22 -14.51
CA THR A 129 17.46 3.00 -13.32
C THR A 129 16.38 2.82 -12.27
N PRO A 130 16.63 2.06 -11.19
CA PRO A 130 15.68 1.94 -10.10
C PRO A 130 15.52 3.30 -9.41
N VAL A 131 14.28 3.64 -9.11
CA VAL A 131 13.93 4.75 -8.23
C VAL A 131 13.72 4.23 -6.83
N LYS A 132 14.11 5.02 -5.83
CA LYS A 132 13.81 4.77 -4.42
C LYS A 132 12.49 5.46 -4.10
N PHE A 133 11.59 4.78 -3.43
CA PHE A 133 10.39 5.38 -2.87
C PHE A 133 10.26 5.03 -1.39
N GLU A 134 9.61 5.94 -0.66
CA GLU A 134 9.37 5.87 0.76
C GLU A 134 7.93 6.26 1.00
N GLU A 135 7.12 5.33 1.50
CA GLU A 135 5.68 5.49 1.63
C GLU A 135 5.17 4.96 2.96
N TYR A 136 4.10 5.58 3.45
CA TYR A 136 3.35 5.18 4.61
C TYR A 136 2.00 4.65 4.15
N TRP A 137 1.77 3.36 4.31
CA TRP A 137 0.53 2.69 3.93
C TRP A 137 -0.28 2.42 5.19
N THR A 138 -1.46 3.02 5.27
CA THR A 138 -2.39 2.78 6.37
C THR A 138 -3.39 1.72 5.98
N PHE A 139 -3.46 0.66 6.79
CA PHE A 139 -4.42 -0.42 6.64
C PHE A 139 -5.50 -0.31 7.71
N VAL A 140 -6.74 -0.59 7.33
CA VAL A 140 -7.89 -0.65 8.22
C VAL A 140 -8.51 -2.03 8.21
N ARG A 141 -8.98 -2.49 9.37
CA ARG A 141 -9.82 -3.68 9.48
C ARG A 141 -10.94 -3.43 10.50
N PRO A 142 -12.22 -3.57 10.11
CA PRO A 142 -13.34 -3.49 11.04
C PRO A 142 -13.26 -4.57 12.13
N THR A 143 -13.68 -4.26 13.35
CA THR A 143 -13.79 -5.23 14.45
C THR A 143 -14.88 -6.26 14.11
N GLY A 144 -14.48 -7.41 13.54
CA GLY A 144 -15.37 -8.44 12.99
C GLY A 144 -15.22 -8.67 11.47
N GLY A 145 -14.48 -7.81 10.78
CA GLY A 145 -14.08 -8.01 9.38
C GLY A 145 -13.01 -9.11 9.24
N SER A 146 -12.96 -9.74 8.06
CA SER A 146 -12.06 -10.85 7.78
C SER A 146 -10.69 -10.45 7.23
N SER A 147 -10.56 -9.25 6.65
CA SER A 147 -9.34 -8.81 5.94
C SER A 147 -8.96 -7.37 6.27
N TRP A 148 -7.67 -7.07 6.12
CA TRP A 148 -7.14 -5.71 6.09
C TRP A 148 -7.36 -5.06 4.73
N GLN A 149 -7.67 -3.77 4.75
CA GLN A 149 -7.90 -2.96 3.56
C GLN A 149 -6.97 -1.75 3.59
N LEU A 150 -6.33 -1.44 2.46
CA LEU A 150 -5.57 -0.21 2.28
C LEU A 150 -6.53 0.99 2.24
N THR A 151 -6.33 1.95 3.13
CA THR A 151 -7.19 3.13 3.25
C THR A 151 -6.47 4.46 3.00
N ALA A 152 -5.14 4.50 3.10
CA ALA A 152 -4.36 5.68 2.78
C ALA A 152 -2.94 5.31 2.36
N ILE A 153 -2.38 6.13 1.47
CA ILE A 153 -0.98 6.10 1.07
C ILE A 153 -0.45 7.53 1.22
N GLN A 154 0.66 7.70 1.93
CA GLN A 154 1.37 8.98 1.98
C GLN A 154 2.81 8.77 1.52
N GLN A 155 3.31 9.65 0.64
CA GLN A 155 4.73 9.68 0.29
C GLN A 155 5.52 10.39 1.40
N ALA A 156 6.70 9.88 1.71
CA ALA A 156 7.65 10.63 2.53
C ALA A 156 8.12 11.87 1.75
N GLY A 157 8.00 13.05 2.37
CA GLY A 157 8.43 14.33 1.79
C GLY A 157 9.94 14.55 1.79
#